data_AF-A0AAD5C4P7-F1
#
_entry.id   AF-A0AAD5C4P7-F1
#
_cell.length_a   1.000
_cell.length_b   1.000
_cell.length_c   1.000
_cell.angle_alpha   90.00
_cell.angle_beta   90.00
_cell.angle_gamma   90.00
#
_symmetry.space_group_name_H-M   'P 1'
#
loop_
_entity.id
_entity.type
_entity.pdbx_description
1 polymer ?
#
loop_
_entity_poly.entity_id
_entity_poly.type
_entity_poly.pdbx_seq_one_letter_code
_entity_poly.pdbx_strand_id
1 'polypeptide(L)'
;MRRVFGAKKDKEPPPSINDASERINKRGESVDEKIKRLDVELARYKEQIKKTRPGPAQEAVKARAMRVLKQKRMYEGQRDMLYNQTFNLDQVAFASEGIKDAQQT
;
A
#
# COMPACT_ATOMS: atom_id res chain seq x y z
N MET A 1 40.42 -10.28 19.32
CA MET A 1 39.25 -11.16 19.13
C MET A 1 38.03 -10.50 19.78
N ARG A 2 37.19 -9.77 19.02
CA ARG A 2 35.90 -9.24 19.51
C ARG A 2 34.79 -10.11 18.91
N ARG A 3 33.96 -10.71 19.76
CA ARG A 3 32.86 -11.60 19.38
C ARG A 3 31.80 -10.81 18.61
N VAL A 4 31.63 -11.14 17.33
CA VAL A 4 30.69 -10.49 16.39
C VAL A 4 29.29 -11.10 16.42
N PHE A 5 29.05 -12.08 17.29
CA PHE A 5 27.75 -12.73 17.45
C PHE A 5 27.37 -12.72 18.94
N GLY A 6 26.28 -12.04 19.28
CA GLY A 6 25.66 -12.13 20.62
C GLY A 6 25.45 -10.83 21.39
N ALA A 7 25.67 -9.65 20.81
CA ALA A 7 25.11 -8.44 21.41
C ALA A 7 23.58 -8.51 21.24
N LYS A 8 22.84 -8.67 22.35
CA LYS A 8 21.42 -8.34 22.36
C LYS A 8 21.34 -6.90 21.88
N LYS A 9 20.75 -6.66 20.69
CA LYS A 9 20.24 -5.32 20.38
C LYS A 9 19.46 -4.90 21.61
N ASP A 10 19.75 -3.71 22.14
CA ASP A 10 18.89 -3.08 23.13
C ASP A 10 17.46 -3.31 22.65
N LYS A 11 16.62 -3.90 23.52
CA LYS A 11 15.23 -4.16 23.20
C LYS A 11 14.58 -2.80 23.00
N GLU A 12 14.65 -2.28 21.78
CA GLU A 12 13.77 -1.23 21.33
C GLU A 12 12.37 -1.67 21.75
N PRO A 13 11.61 -0.80 22.41
CA PRO A 13 10.27 -1.15 22.84
C PRO A 13 9.54 -1.73 21.63
N PRO A 14 8.80 -2.84 21.81
CA PRO A 14 8.03 -3.41 20.72
C PRO A 14 7.23 -2.28 20.07
N PRO A 15 7.22 -2.18 18.72
CA PRO A 15 6.63 -1.05 18.03
C PRO A 15 5.23 -0.82 18.58
N SER A 16 4.98 0.42 19.00
CA SER A 16 3.67 0.77 19.57
C SER A 16 2.61 0.64 18.48
N ILE A 17 1.34 0.52 18.90
CA ILE A 17 0.21 0.55 17.96
C ILE A 17 0.28 1.82 17.09
N ASN A 18 0.69 2.95 17.67
CA ASN A 18 0.89 4.21 16.96
C ASN A 18 2.00 4.13 15.90
N ASP A 19 3.16 3.53 16.22
CA ASP A 19 4.24 3.35 15.25
C ASP A 19 3.83 2.42 14.10
N ALA A 20 3.05 1.38 14.41
CA ALA A 20 2.50 0.47 13.42
C ALA A 20 1.51 1.20 12.49
N SER A 21 0.59 1.99 13.05
CA SER A 21 -0.38 2.78 12.29
C SER A 21 0.31 3.81 11.39
N GLU A 22 1.32 4.54 11.89
CA GLU A 22 2.06 5.52 11.09
C GLU A 22 2.78 4.86 9.90
N ARG A 23 3.40 3.69 10.12
CA ARG A 23 4.06 2.93 9.05
C ARG A 23 3.08 2.43 8.00
N ILE A 24 1.90 1.97 8.41
CA ILE A 24 0.86 1.51 7.48
C ILE A 24 0.31 2.69 6.66
N ASN A 25 0.06 3.83 7.29
CA ASN A 25 -0.40 5.04 6.62
C ASN A 25 0.60 5.52 5.54
N LYS A 26 1.90 5.63 5.88
CA LYS A 26 2.95 5.98 4.91
C LYS A 26 3.01 5.02 3.72
N ARG A 27 2.82 3.71 3.97
CA ARG A 27 2.76 2.71 2.91
C ARG A 27 1.50 2.87 2.05
N GLY A 28 0.36 3.17 2.67
CA GLY A 28 -0.90 3.46 2.01
C GLY A 28 -0.78 4.64 1.04
N GLU A 29 -0.26 5.77 1.52
CA GLU A 29 0.01 6.97 0.71
C GLU A 29 0.89 6.66 -0.50
N SER A 30 1.98 5.91 -0.29
CA SER A 30 2.89 5.52 -1.37
C SER A 30 2.22 4.64 -2.43
N VAL A 31 1.34 3.72 -2.01
CA VAL A 31 0.57 2.87 -2.93
C VAL A 31 -0.47 3.71 -3.69
N ASP A 32 -1.18 4.59 -3.02
CA ASP A 32 -2.19 5.46 -3.63
C ASP A 32 -1.57 6.42 -4.66
N GLU A 33 -0.40 6.98 -4.37
CA GLU A 33 0.33 7.78 -5.36
C GLU A 33 0.67 6.97 -6.62
N LYS A 34 1.11 5.72 -6.47
CA LYS A 34 1.42 4.86 -7.62
C LYS A 34 0.17 4.55 -8.42
N ILE A 35 -0.95 4.26 -7.76
CA ILE A 35 -2.24 4.03 -8.41
C ILE A 35 -2.66 5.27 -9.22
N LYS A 36 -2.58 6.46 -8.62
CA LYS A 36 -2.90 7.74 -9.29
C LYS A 36 -2.04 7.97 -10.54
N ARG A 37 -0.74 7.70 -10.47
CA ARG A 37 0.17 7.83 -11.63
C ARG A 37 -0.22 6.86 -12.75
N LEU A 38 -0.54 5.61 -12.42
CA LEU A 38 -0.98 4.60 -13.40
C LEU A 38 -2.34 4.96 -14.01
N ASP A 39 -3.25 5.56 -13.25
CA ASP A 39 -4.55 6.03 -13.78
C ASP A 39 -4.40 7.14 -14.81
N VAL A 40 -3.51 8.10 -14.56
CA VAL A 40 -3.19 9.15 -15.54
C VAL A 40 -2.63 8.54 -16.83
N GLU A 41 -1.74 7.55 -16.71
CA GLU A 41 -1.18 6.85 -17.86
C GLU A 41 -2.25 6.05 -18.64
N LEU A 42 -3.15 5.35 -17.94
CA LEU A 42 -4.26 4.64 -18.56
C LEU A 42 -5.23 5.59 -19.27
N ALA A 43 -5.49 6.78 -18.73
CA ALA A 43 -6.31 7.79 -19.38
C ALA A 43 -5.70 8.23 -20.72
N ARG A 44 -4.38 8.46 -20.77
CA ARG A 44 -3.65 8.77 -22.02
C ARG A 44 -3.75 7.64 -23.04
N TYR A 45 -3.58 6.39 -22.61
CA TYR A 45 -3.74 5.23 -23.50
C TYR A 45 -5.17 5.11 -24.03
N LYS A 46 -6.19 5.38 -23.20
CA LYS A 46 -7.59 5.37 -23.62
C LYS A 46 -7.86 6.41 -24.71
N GLU A 47 -7.30 7.61 -24.59
CA GLU A 47 -7.40 8.64 -25.64
C GLU A 47 -6.66 8.25 -26.91
N GLN A 48 -5.45 7.69 -26.77
CA GLN A 48 -4.67 7.23 -27.92
C GLN A 48 -5.40 6.12 -28.69
N ILE A 49 -5.99 5.15 -28.00
CA ILE A 49 -6.77 4.07 -28.62
C ILE A 49 -7.96 4.63 -29.39
N LYS A 50 -8.68 5.62 -28.83
CA LYS A 50 -9.82 6.28 -29.49
C LYS A 50 -9.43 6.98 -30.78
N LYS A 51 -8.25 7.61 -30.81
CA LYS A 51 -7.74 8.35 -31.98
C LYS A 51 -7.05 7.45 -33.01
N THR A 52 -6.69 6.22 -32.65
CA THR A 52 -5.98 5.29 -33.53
C THR A 52 -6.97 4.43 -34.31
N ARG A 53 -6.82 4.35 -35.63
CA ARG A 53 -7.65 3.49 -36.49
C ARG A 53 -7.49 2.01 -36.10
N PRO A 54 -8.55 1.18 -36.16
CA PRO A 54 -8.45 -0.25 -35.91
C PRO A 54 -7.36 -0.91 -36.77
N GLY A 55 -6.49 -1.68 -36.14
CA GLY A 55 -5.37 -2.36 -36.81
C GLY A 55 -4.19 -2.64 -35.87
N PRO A 56 -3.05 -3.09 -36.43
CA PRO A 56 -1.88 -3.51 -35.63
C PRO A 56 -1.34 -2.42 -34.69
N ALA A 57 -1.39 -1.15 -35.11
CA ALA A 57 -0.99 -0.03 -34.28
C ALA A 57 -1.90 0.14 -33.05
N GLN A 58 -3.22 0.01 -33.21
CA GLN A 58 -4.17 0.11 -32.10
C GLN A 58 -4.00 -1.07 -31.12
N GLU A 59 -3.78 -2.28 -31.64
CA GLU A 59 -3.53 -3.47 -30.81
C GLU A 59 -2.23 -3.35 -30.01
N ALA A 60 -1.17 -2.77 -30.58
CA ALA A 60 0.06 -2.48 -29.85
C ALA A 60 -0.16 -1.51 -28.69
N VAL A 61 -0.98 -0.47 -28.87
CA VAL A 61 -1.34 0.48 -27.80
C VAL A 61 -2.21 -0.22 -26.73
N LYS A 62 -3.18 -1.04 -27.12
CA LYS A 62 -3.98 -1.85 -26.18
C LYS A 62 -3.10 -2.78 -25.35
N ALA A 63 -2.13 -3.46 -25.97
CA ALA A 63 -1.21 -4.35 -25.27
C ALA A 63 -0.38 -3.61 -24.21
N ARG A 64 0.07 -2.38 -24.50
CA ARG A 64 0.76 -1.51 -23.53
C ARG A 64 -0.19 -1.10 -22.39
N ALA A 65 -1.39 -0.64 -22.72
CA ALA A 65 -2.42 -0.28 -21.75
C ALA A 65 -2.77 -1.45 -20.81
N MET A 66 -2.84 -2.67 -21.34
CA MET A 66 -3.10 -3.88 -20.54
C MET A 66 -1.99 -4.19 -19.53
N ARG A 67 -0.73 -3.87 -19.83
CA ARG A 67 0.37 -4.03 -18.86
C ARG A 67 0.23 -3.05 -17.71
N VAL A 68 -0.06 -1.78 -18.02
CA VAL A 68 -0.30 -0.73 -17.00
C VAL A 68 -1.53 -1.08 -16.16
N LEU A 69 -2.60 -1.58 -16.77
CA LEU A 69 -3.81 -2.00 -16.06
C LEU A 69 -3.53 -3.15 -15.08
N LYS A 70 -2.74 -4.15 -15.49
CA LYS A 70 -2.32 -5.24 -14.60
C LYS A 70 -1.50 -4.73 -13.42
N GLN A 71 -0.57 -3.81 -13.68
CA GLN A 71 0.23 -3.19 -12.62
C GLN A 71 -0.64 -2.37 -11.65
N LYS A 72 -1.63 -1.63 -12.16
CA LYS A 72 -2.59 -0.90 -11.33
C LYS A 72 -3.37 -1.85 -10.41
N ARG A 73 -3.94 -2.93 -10.97
CA ARG A 73 -4.69 -3.93 -10.19
C ARG A 73 -3.85 -4.57 -9.08
N MET A 74 -2.56 -4.81 -9.34
CA MET A 74 -1.65 -5.32 -8.31
C MET A 74 -1.52 -4.33 -7.14
N TYR A 75 -1.38 -3.03 -7.41
CA TYR A 75 -1.31 -2.01 -6.36
C TYR A 75 -2.65 -1.79 -5.66
N GLU A 76 -3.78 -1.85 -6.38
CA GLU A 76 -5.12 -1.83 -5.78
C GLU A 76 -5.27 -2.99 -4.78
N GLY A 77 -4.85 -4.20 -5.14
CA GLY A 77 -4.85 -5.34 -4.20
C GLY A 77 -3.92 -5.13 -2.99
N GLN A 78 -2.76 -4.49 -3.17
CA GLN A 78 -1.90 -4.11 -2.04
C GLN A 78 -2.57 -3.10 -1.11
N ARG A 79 -3.25 -2.09 -1.66
CA ARG A 79 -4.01 -1.11 -0.88
C ARG A 79 -5.12 -1.77 -0.09
N ASP A 80 -5.87 -2.68 -0.71
CA ASP A 80 -6.97 -3.37 -0.04
C ASP A 80 -6.45 -4.26 1.11
N MET A 81 -5.28 -4.89 0.96
CA MET A 81 -4.61 -5.57 2.06
C MET A 81 -4.22 -4.60 3.20
N LEU A 82 -3.71 -3.41 2.85
CA LEU A 82 -3.36 -2.39 3.85
C LEU A 82 -4.62 -1.92 4.61
N TYR A 83 -5.76 -1.73 3.94
CA TYR A 83 -7.01 -1.37 4.62
C TYR A 83 -7.46 -2.41 5.65
N ASN A 84 -7.33 -3.70 5.33
CA ASN A 84 -7.62 -4.75 6.31
C ASN A 84 -6.65 -4.70 7.50
N GLN A 85 -5.38 -4.36 7.28
CA GLN A 85 -4.40 -4.20 8.36
C GLN A 85 -4.71 -2.97 9.24
N THR A 86 -5.08 -1.84 8.63
CA THR A 86 -5.51 -0.64 9.35
C THR A 86 -6.73 -0.94 10.22
N PHE A 87 -7.76 -1.59 9.67
CA PHE A 87 -8.95 -1.96 10.43
C PHE A 87 -8.62 -2.85 11.65
N ASN A 88 -7.75 -3.86 11.47
CA ASN A 88 -7.33 -4.70 12.58
C ASN A 88 -6.55 -3.91 13.65
N LEU A 89 -5.72 -2.94 13.25
CA LEU A 89 -5.02 -2.08 14.21
C LEU A 89 -5.98 -1.16 14.96
N ASP A 90 -6.97 -0.59 14.29
CA ASP A 90 -7.97 0.29 14.90
C ASP A 90 -8.78 -0.48 15.97
N GLN A 91 -9.15 -1.73 15.69
CA GLN A 91 -9.81 -2.60 16.66
C GLN A 91 -8.93 -2.89 17.90
N VAL A 92 -7.63 -3.13 17.69
CA VAL A 92 -6.68 -3.37 18.79
C VAL A 92 -6.40 -2.09 19.58
N ALA A 93 -6.33 -0.94 18.92
CA ALA A 93 -6.18 0.36 19.55
C ALA A 93 -7.36 0.64 20.49
N PHE A 94 -8.59 0.49 19.99
CA PHE A 94 -9.81 0.67 20.76
C PHE A 94 -9.89 -0.26 21.98
N ALA A 95 -9.58 -1.55 21.79
CA ALA A 95 -9.54 -2.50 22.89
C ALA A 95 -8.47 -2.14 23.94
N SER A 96 -7.31 -1.66 23.49
CA SER A 96 -6.24 -1.23 24.39
C SER A 96 -6.62 0.02 25.19
N GLU A 97 -7.37 0.94 24.61
CA GLU A 97 -7.90 2.12 25.31
C GLU A 97 -8.92 1.72 26.37
N GLY A 98 -9.90 0.88 26.02
CA GLY A 98 -10.91 0.41 26.98
C GLY A 98 -10.32 -0.34 28.18
N ILE A 99 -9.24 -1.11 27.99
CA ILE A 99 -8.53 -1.77 29.10
C ILE A 99 -7.84 -0.74 30.01
N LYS A 100 -7.23 0.31 29.44
CA LYS A 100 -6.58 1.36 30.23
C LYS A 100 -7.60 2.12 31.07
N ASP A 101 -8.74 2.47 30.48
CA ASP A 101 -9.82 3.19 31.17
C ASP A 101 -10.41 2.35 32.31
N ALA A 102 -10.60 1.04 32.07
CA ALA A 102 -11.07 0.09 33.09
C ALA A 102 -10.05 -0.12 34.23
N GLN A 103 -8.75 -0.02 33.97
CA GLN A 103 -7.71 -0.10 35.02
C GLN A 103 -7.63 1.17 35.88
N GLN A 104 -8.09 2.32 35.35
CA GLN A 104 -8.07 3.60 36.07
C GLN A 104 -9.34 3.86 36.89
N THR A 105 -10.37 3.02 36.73
CA THR A 105 -11.63 3.05 37.51
C THR A 105 -11.55 2.09 38.69
#